data_AF-A0A265Q457-F1
#
_entry.id   AF-A0A265Q457-F1
#
_cell.length_a   1.000
_cell.length_b   1.000
_cell.length_c   1.000
_cell.angle_alpha   90.00
_cell.angle_beta   90.00
_cell.angle_gamma   90.00
#
_symmetry.space_group_name_H-M   'P 1'
#
loop_
_entity.id
_entity.type
_entity.pdbx_description
1 polymer ?
#
loop_
_entity_poly.entity_id
_entity_poly.type
_entity_poly.pdbx_seq_one_letter_code
_entity_poly.pdbx_strand_id
1 'polypeptide(L)' 'MSKNKLIVPEAREALEKFKMEIANEFGVDDPRNLASKHTGLVVRELVRMGEEELIDNKRIE' A
#
# COMPACT_ATOMS: atom_id res chain seq x y z
N MET A 1 -2.24 -8.89 22.79
CA MET A 1 -1.41 -8.24 21.75
C MET A 1 -2.29 -7.86 20.58
N SER A 2 -2.29 -6.60 20.15
CA SER A 2 -2.96 -6.18 18.91
C SER A 2 -2.22 -6.79 17.72
N LYS A 3 -2.92 -7.56 16.89
CA LYS A 3 -2.34 -8.33 15.77
C LYS A 3 -1.89 -7.47 14.57
N ASN A 4 -2.17 -6.17 14.58
CA ASN A 4 -1.94 -5.26 13.46
C ASN A 4 -0.74 -4.36 13.72
N LYS A 5 0.47 -4.93 13.65
CA LYS A 5 1.72 -4.17 13.78
C LYS A 5 2.33 -3.92 12.40
N LEU A 6 2.59 -2.66 12.08
CA LEU A 6 3.41 -2.26 10.93
C LEU A 6 4.84 -2.78 11.10
N ILE A 7 5.38 -3.39 10.05
CA ILE A 7 6.76 -3.90 10.04
C ILE A 7 7.76 -2.74 10.07
N VAL A 8 7.44 -1.65 9.37
CA VAL A 8 8.23 -0.40 9.35
C VAL A 8 7.35 0.72 9.93
N PRO A 9 7.47 1.02 11.24
CA PRO A 9 6.64 2.02 11.90
C PRO A 9 6.73 3.42 11.28
N GLU A 10 7.90 3.78 10.76
CA GLU A 10 8.21 5.08 10.16
C GLU A 10 7.41 5.32 8.86
N ALA A 11 7.05 4.25 8.16
CA ALA A 11 6.26 4.32 6.92
C ALA A 11 4.76 4.52 7.16
N ARG A 12 4.31 4.65 8.42
CA ARG A 12 2.88 4.72 8.75
C ARG A 12 2.16 5.86 8.02
N GLU A 13 2.73 7.06 8.01
CA GLU A 13 2.07 8.20 7.37
C GLU A 13 1.99 8.02 5.85
N ALA A 14 3.06 7.54 5.23
CA ALA A 14 3.10 7.23 3.80
C ALA A 14 2.06 6.17 3.43
N LEU A 15 1.94 5.11 4.24
CA LEU A 15 0.96 4.05 4.00
C LEU A 15 -0.49 4.55 4.14
N GLU A 16 -0.77 5.44 5.09
CA GLU A 16 -2.12 6.01 5.22
C GLU A 16 -2.47 6.95 4.07
N LYS A 17 -1.51 7.75 3.57
CA LYS A 17 -1.69 8.57 2.36
C LYS A 17 -1.95 7.70 1.14
N PHE A 18 -1.15 6.65 0.94
CA PHE A 18 -1.32 5.70 -0.16
C PHE A 18 -2.72 5.06 -0.14
N LYS A 19 -3.19 4.61 1.02
CA LYS A 19 -4.56 4.07 1.15
C LYS A 19 -5.64 5.08 0.77
N MET A 20 -5.46 6.35 1.13
CA MET A 20 -6.38 7.43 0.77
C MET A 20 -6.37 7.73 -0.74
N GLU A 21 -5.20 7.72 -1.36
CA GLU A 21 -5.06 7.87 -2.82
C GLU A 21 -5.82 6.77 -3.56
N ILE A 22 -5.63 5.52 -3.15
CA ILE A 22 -6.36 4.38 -3.73
C ILE A 22 -7.86 4.50 -3.47
N ALA A 23 -8.28 4.90 -2.26
CA ALA A 23 -9.69 5.12 -1.93
C ALA A 23 -10.34 6.14 -2.88
N ASN A 24 -9.67 7.27 -3.12
CA ASN A 24 -10.12 8.30 -4.05
C ASN A 24 -10.22 7.78 -5.49
N GLU A 25 -9.27 6.96 -5.94
CA GLU A 25 -9.29 6.36 -7.29
C GLU A 25 -10.52 5.44 -7.49
N PHE A 26 -10.93 4.72 -6.44
CA PHE A 26 -12.13 3.88 -6.46
C PHE A 26 -13.42 4.65 -6.14
N GLY A 27 -13.35 5.98 -5.96
CA GLY A 27 -14.51 6.83 -5.67
C GLY A 27 -15.11 6.60 -4.29
N VAL A 28 -14.31 6.14 -3.32
CA VAL A 28 -14.74 5.97 -1.93
C VAL A 28 -14.07 6.99 -1.02
N ASP A 29 -14.85 7.55 -0.10
CA ASP A 29 -14.49 8.61 0.84
C ASP A 29 -13.64 8.14 2.03
N ASP A 30 -13.62 6.84 2.32
CA ASP A 30 -12.82 6.25 3.40
C ASP A 30 -12.19 4.92 2.94
N PRO A 31 -10.88 4.70 3.16
CA PRO A 31 -10.22 3.43 2.87
C PRO A 31 -10.85 2.22 3.57
N ARG A 32 -11.58 2.41 4.66
CA ARG A 32 -12.33 1.35 5.36
C ARG A 32 -13.60 0.93 4.62
N ASN A 33 -14.11 1.79 3.75
CA ASN A 33 -15.28 1.52 2.90
C ASN A 33 -14.90 0.76 1.62
N LEU A 34 -13.60 0.55 1.38
CA LEU A 34 -13.12 -0.32 0.30
C LEU A 34 -13.62 -1.75 0.51
N ALA A 35 -14.36 -2.28 -0.47
CA ALA A 35 -14.70 -3.70 -0.47
C ALA A 35 -13.43 -4.55 -0.37
N SER A 36 -13.49 -5.72 0.27
CA SER A 36 -12.32 -6.58 0.54
C SER A 36 -11.46 -6.88 -0.70
N LYS A 37 -12.07 -6.89 -1.89
CA LYS A 37 -11.36 -7.04 -3.17
C LYS A 37 -10.40 -5.87 -3.44
N HIS A 38 -10.79 -4.63 -3.16
CA HIS A 38 -9.96 -3.45 -3.36
C HIS A 38 -8.80 -3.38 -2.37
N THR A 39 -9.01 -3.76 -1.11
CA THR A 39 -7.90 -3.88 -0.13
C THR A 39 -6.86 -4.90 -0.58
N GLY A 40 -7.27 -5.97 -1.26
CA GLY A 40 -6.35 -6.91 -1.90
C GLY A 40 -5.56 -6.30 -3.06
N LEU A 41 -6.13 -5.34 -3.80
CA LEU A 41 -5.44 -4.61 -4.87
C LEU A 41 -4.37 -3.67 -4.28
N VAL A 42 -4.67 -2.97 -3.19
CA VAL A 42 -3.70 -2.12 -2.46
C VAL A 42 -2.43 -2.91 -2.11
N VAL A 43 -2.60 -4.13 -1.58
CA VAL A 43 -1.45 -4.99 -1.23
C VAL A 43 -0.68 -5.44 -2.46
N ARG A 44 -1.36 -5.82 -3.55
CA ARG A 44 -0.70 -6.21 -4.80
C ARG A 44 0.11 -5.06 -5.40
N GLU A 45 -0.41 -3.85 -5.32
CA GLU A 45 0.27 -2.66 -5.82
C GLU A 45 1.53 -2.34 -5.00
N LEU A 46 1.47 -2.48 -3.67
CA LEU A 46 2.65 -2.36 -2.80
C LEU A 46 3.74 -3.37 -3.17
N VAL A 47 3.36 -4.62 -3.45
CA VAL A 47 4.30 -5.67 -3.87
C VAL A 47 4.92 -5.32 -5.22
N ARG A 48 4.10 -4.90 -6.20
CA ARG A 48 4.55 -4.50 -7.53
C ARG A 48 5.58 -3.37 -7.46
N MET A 49 5.29 -2.30 -6.71
CA MET A 49 6.23 -1.17 -6.54
C MET A 49 7.55 -1.62 -5.90
N GLY A 50 7.49 -2.47 -4.88
CA GLY A 50 8.70 -3.00 -4.24
C GLY A 50 9.53 -3.90 -5.18
N GLU A 51 8.88 -4.72 -6.01
CA GLU A 51 9.56 -5.52 -7.03
C GLU A 51 10.23 -4.64 -8.09
N GLU A 52 9.58 -3.56 -8.53
CA GLU A 52 10.16 -2.59 -9.46
C GLU A 52 11.38 -1.88 -8.88
N GLU A 53 11.30 -1.39 -7.65
CA GLU A 53 12.46 -0.77 -6.97
C GLU A 53 13.64 -1.74 -6.86
N LEU A 54 13.38 -3.02 -6.56
CA LEU A 54 14.41 -4.06 -6.51
C LEU A 54 15.01 -4.38 -7.89
N ILE A 55 14.19 -4.41 -8.93
CA ILE A 55 14.64 -4.64 -10.30
C ILE A 55 15.47 -3.46 -10.81
N ASP A 56 15.02 -2.24 -10.57
CA ASP A 56 15.73 -1.04 -11.01
C ASP A 56 17.07 -0.89 -10.26
N ASN A 57 17.12 -1.19 -8.96
CA ASN A 57 18.39 -1.27 -8.24
C ASN A 57 19.36 -2.28 -8.87
N LYS A 58 18.87 -3.45 -9.30
CA LYS A 58 19.69 -4.45 -10.01
C LYS A 58 20.14 -4.05 -11.41
N ARG A 59 19.47 -3.09 -12.06
CA ARG A 59 19.87 -2.58 -13.38
C ARG A 59 20.99 -1.56 -13.31
N ILE A 60 21.21 -0.98 -12.13
CA ILE A 60 22.19 0.09 -11.90
C ILE A 60 23.52 -0.49 -11.36
N GLU A 61 23.52 -1.74 -10.87
CA GLU A 61 24.71 -2.55 -10.56
C GLU A 61 25.31 -3.24 -11.81
#